data_AF-A0A9D0W1H8-F1
#
_entry.id   AF-A0A9D0W1H8-F1
#
_cell.length_a   1.000
_cell.length_b   1.000
_cell.length_c   1.000
_cell.angle_alpha   90.00
_cell.angle_beta   90.00
_cell.angle_gamma   90.00
#
_symmetry.space_group_name_H-M   'P 1'
#
loop_
_entity.id
_entity.type
_entity.pdbx_description
1 polymer ?
#
loop_
_entity_poly.entity_id
_entity_poly.type
_entity_poly.pdbx_seq_one_letter_code
_entity_poly.pdbx_strand_id
1 'polypeptide(L)'
;LNPSDSVVDWVLEVVPTLGAGWCPPGILGIGIGGTAEKAMLLAKQSLMAPIDLHELRERGPASRAEELRLELYDKVNALGIGAQGLGGLTTVLDVKVLDYPTHAASKPVGLIPNCAATRHLHFELDGSGAAWPEPPSLADWPVIDWAPGEQSRRVDLDSLDRDAIRDWKPGETLLLSGRLLTGRDAAHKRIVDCLDKGEPLPDGLDFHNRFIYYVGPVDPVGDEAVGPAGPTTATRMDKFTEPMLAKTGLIGMIGKAERGPAAIEAIRRYGAVYLIATGGAAYLVSRAIRSARVVAWPELGMEAVYEFEVEDMPVTVAVDSRGESVHERGPREWRQRIAGIPVVSA
;
A
#
# COMPACT_ATOMS: atom_id res chain seq x y z
N LEU A 1 -11.78 22.89 -9.66
CA LEU A 1 -13.14 22.64 -10.15
C LEU A 1 -13.77 23.97 -10.58
N ASN A 2 -14.65 23.97 -11.56
CA ASN A 2 -15.56 25.09 -11.79
C ASN A 2 -16.56 25.17 -10.63
N PRO A 3 -17.17 26.34 -10.35
CA PRO A 3 -18.13 26.50 -9.26
C PRO A 3 -19.28 25.48 -9.29
N SER A 4 -19.76 25.15 -10.50
CA SER A 4 -20.86 24.20 -10.76
C SER A 4 -20.49 22.73 -10.61
N ASP A 5 -19.20 22.39 -10.61
CA ASP A 5 -18.79 20.98 -10.64
C ASP A 5 -19.02 20.31 -9.27
N SER A 6 -19.34 19.02 -9.30
CA SER A 6 -19.54 18.20 -8.11
C SER A 6 -18.20 17.81 -7.48
N VAL A 7 -18.02 18.12 -6.19
CA VAL A 7 -16.86 17.62 -5.43
C VAL A 7 -16.94 16.10 -5.29
N VAL A 8 -18.16 15.57 -5.13
CA VAL A 8 -18.39 14.12 -4.97
C VAL A 8 -17.92 13.37 -6.20
N ASP A 9 -18.35 13.80 -7.39
CA ASP A 9 -18.00 13.11 -8.64
C ASP A 9 -16.48 13.17 -8.87
N TRP A 10 -15.87 14.33 -8.62
CA TRP A 10 -14.42 14.48 -8.68
C TRP A 10 -13.68 13.55 -7.71
N VAL A 11 -14.15 13.41 -6.46
CA VAL A 11 -13.54 12.47 -5.50
C VAL A 11 -13.67 11.02 -5.99
N LEU A 12 -14.83 10.64 -6.53
CA LEU A 12 -15.05 9.28 -7.04
C LEU A 12 -14.25 8.96 -8.30
N GLU A 13 -13.90 9.97 -9.09
CA GLU A 13 -12.95 9.84 -10.20
C GLU A 13 -11.50 9.73 -9.70
N VAL A 14 -11.12 10.54 -8.70
CA VAL A 14 -9.74 10.60 -8.20
C VAL A 14 -9.36 9.39 -7.36
N VAL A 15 -10.21 8.94 -6.44
CA VAL A 15 -9.86 7.86 -5.48
C VAL A 15 -9.37 6.58 -6.18
N PRO A 16 -10.00 6.06 -7.25
CA PRO A 16 -9.47 4.93 -8.01
C PRO A 16 -8.06 5.16 -8.58
N THR A 17 -7.72 6.40 -8.97
CA THR A 17 -6.42 6.74 -9.56
C THR A 17 -5.29 6.79 -8.54
N LEU A 18 -5.61 6.92 -7.24
CA LEU A 18 -4.62 6.87 -6.16
C LEU A 18 -4.06 5.45 -5.97
N GLY A 19 -4.77 4.44 -6.49
CA GLY A 19 -4.42 3.04 -6.35
C GLY A 19 -4.41 2.58 -4.90
N ALA A 20 -3.75 1.44 -4.66
CA ALA A 20 -3.49 0.93 -3.32
C ALA A 20 -2.18 1.45 -2.71
N GLY A 21 -1.49 2.37 -3.39
CA GLY A 21 -0.18 2.90 -2.99
C GLY A 21 -0.17 3.59 -1.63
N TRP A 22 -1.31 4.13 -1.18
CA TRP A 22 -1.48 4.79 0.11
C TRP A 22 -1.92 3.85 1.24
N CYS A 23 -1.88 2.53 1.02
CA CYS A 23 -2.21 1.49 2.01
C CYS A 23 -3.63 1.62 2.62
N PRO A 24 -4.71 1.56 1.82
CA PRO A 24 -6.06 1.47 2.37
C PRO A 24 -6.23 0.19 3.23
N PRO A 25 -7.15 0.18 4.21
CA PRO A 25 -8.09 1.26 4.52
C PRO A 25 -7.43 2.41 5.27
N GLY A 26 -7.88 3.63 5.00
CA GLY A 26 -7.39 4.83 5.68
C GLY A 26 -8.40 5.97 5.70
N ILE A 27 -7.95 7.19 5.88
CA ILE A 27 -8.84 8.37 6.03
C ILE A 27 -8.61 9.30 4.84
N LEU A 28 -9.67 9.84 4.25
CA LEU A 28 -9.56 10.91 3.26
C LEU A 28 -9.73 12.27 3.93
N GLY A 29 -8.74 13.14 3.78
CA GLY A 29 -8.84 14.55 4.17
C GLY A 29 -9.16 15.40 2.96
N ILE A 30 -10.20 16.21 3.05
CA ILE A 30 -10.70 17.04 1.95
C ILE A 30 -10.80 18.49 2.43
N GLY A 31 -10.16 19.39 1.68
CA GLY A 31 -10.23 20.83 1.90
C GLY A 31 -10.92 21.51 0.73
N ILE A 32 -11.91 22.37 0.99
CA ILE A 32 -12.72 23.01 -0.05
C ILE A 32 -12.66 24.54 0.11
N GLY A 33 -12.36 25.25 -0.98
CA GLY A 33 -12.34 26.71 -1.00
C GLY A 33 -11.02 27.34 -0.55
N GLY A 34 -11.03 28.65 -0.26
CA GLY A 34 -9.80 29.46 -0.15
C GLY A 34 -9.06 29.59 -1.48
N THR A 35 -7.72 29.57 -1.43
CA THR A 35 -6.81 29.37 -2.58
C THR A 35 -6.44 27.89 -2.70
N ALA A 36 -5.67 27.51 -3.74
CA ALA A 36 -5.19 26.14 -3.90
C ALA A 36 -4.35 25.67 -2.70
N GLU A 37 -3.48 26.54 -2.18
CA GLU A 37 -2.65 26.28 -1.00
C GLU A 37 -3.51 26.12 0.25
N LYS A 38 -4.51 26.99 0.44
CA LYS A 38 -5.43 26.91 1.57
C LYS A 38 -6.24 25.61 1.54
N ALA A 39 -6.73 25.17 0.38
CA ALA A 39 -7.45 23.92 0.24
C ALA A 39 -6.58 22.71 0.66
N MET A 40 -5.31 22.66 0.26
CA MET A 40 -4.38 21.61 0.69
C MET A 40 -4.09 21.65 2.19
N LEU A 41 -3.93 22.85 2.76
CA LEU A 41 -3.76 23.01 4.21
C LEU A 41 -4.98 22.51 4.99
N LEU A 42 -6.19 22.84 4.53
CA LEU A 42 -7.44 22.36 5.14
C LEU A 42 -7.56 20.84 5.04
N ALA A 43 -7.26 20.26 3.87
CA ALA A 43 -7.23 18.81 3.69
C ALA A 43 -6.29 18.14 4.71
N LYS A 44 -5.08 18.68 4.90
CA LYS A 44 -4.12 18.15 5.88
C LYS A 44 -4.58 18.35 7.32
N GLN A 45 -5.11 19.53 7.65
CA GLN A 45 -5.60 19.85 8.98
C GLN A 45 -6.78 18.96 9.38
N SER A 46 -7.68 18.67 8.43
CA SER A 46 -8.86 17.84 8.67
C SER A 46 -8.51 16.43 9.16
N LEU A 47 -7.37 15.89 8.72
CA LEU A 47 -6.85 14.57 9.09
C LEU A 47 -6.36 14.46 10.54
N MET A 48 -6.26 15.58 11.27
CA MET A 48 -5.86 15.57 12.67
C MET A 48 -7.05 15.29 13.60
N ALA A 49 -8.29 15.32 13.09
CA ALA A 49 -9.48 15.00 13.87
C ALA A 49 -9.58 13.48 14.17
N PRO A 50 -10.15 13.08 15.33
CA PRO A 50 -10.37 11.67 15.66
C PRO A 50 -11.29 11.01 14.64
N ILE A 51 -11.20 9.69 14.45
CA ILE A 51 -12.18 8.94 13.66
C ILE A 51 -13.52 8.95 14.41
N ASP A 52 -14.53 9.60 13.84
CA ASP A 52 -15.81 9.91 14.52
C ASP A 52 -17.01 9.74 13.57
N LEU A 53 -16.82 9.12 12.41
CA LEU A 53 -17.89 9.00 11.41
C LEU A 53 -19.13 8.22 11.92
N HIS A 54 -18.92 7.23 12.77
CA HIS A 54 -20.03 6.48 13.39
C HIS A 54 -20.86 7.36 14.33
N GLU A 55 -20.19 8.13 15.19
CA GLU A 55 -20.84 9.11 16.08
C GLU A 55 -21.58 10.18 15.27
N LEU A 56 -20.95 10.69 14.20
CA LEU A 56 -21.57 11.62 13.25
C LEU A 56 -22.85 11.05 12.63
N ARG A 57 -22.83 9.77 12.22
CA ARG A 57 -23.99 9.10 11.63
C ARG A 57 -25.13 8.94 12.64
N GLU A 58 -24.82 8.64 13.90
CA GLU A 58 -25.83 8.51 14.96
C GLU A 58 -26.48 9.86 15.32
N ARG A 59 -25.69 10.93 15.47
CA ARG A 59 -26.21 12.25 15.82
C ARG A 59 -26.85 13.00 14.65
N GLY A 60 -26.52 12.63 13.42
CA GLY A 60 -26.89 13.32 12.19
C GLY A 60 -26.01 14.54 11.86
N PRO A 61 -25.87 14.90 10.56
CA PRO A 61 -25.05 16.03 10.15
C PRO A 61 -25.73 17.37 10.49
N ALA A 62 -24.94 18.33 10.97
CA ALA A 62 -25.36 19.69 11.29
C ALA A 62 -24.88 20.73 10.26
N SER A 63 -24.11 20.31 9.25
CA SER A 63 -23.58 21.18 8.21
C SER A 63 -23.42 20.46 6.88
N ARG A 64 -23.30 21.23 5.79
CA ARG A 64 -23.03 20.67 4.46
C ARG A 64 -21.72 19.90 4.39
N ALA A 65 -20.70 20.32 5.16
CA ALA A 65 -19.44 19.59 5.24
C ALA A 65 -19.65 18.20 5.86
N GLU A 66 -20.45 18.09 6.92
CA GLU A 66 -20.77 16.80 7.56
C GLU A 66 -21.63 15.89 6.69
N GLU A 67 -22.62 16.44 5.98
CA GLU A 67 -23.37 15.69 4.96
C GLU A 67 -22.42 15.10 3.91
N LEU A 68 -21.47 15.92 3.42
CA LEU A 68 -20.50 15.49 2.42
C LEU A 68 -19.55 14.39 2.94
N ARG A 69 -19.18 14.42 4.23
CA ARG A 69 -18.38 13.36 4.86
C ARG A 69 -19.10 12.01 4.78
N LEU A 70 -20.38 11.98 5.17
CA LEU A 70 -21.20 10.76 5.14
C LEU A 70 -21.41 10.27 3.70
N GLU A 71 -21.79 11.17 2.80
CA GLU A 71 -22.02 10.86 1.38
C GLU A 71 -20.76 10.27 0.71
N LEU A 72 -19.60 10.88 0.94
CA LEU A 72 -18.34 10.42 0.38
C LEU A 72 -17.87 9.10 1.00
N TYR A 73 -18.03 8.93 2.32
CA TYR A 73 -17.68 7.67 2.98
C TYR A 73 -18.42 6.49 2.35
N ASP A 74 -19.73 6.62 2.17
CA ASP A 74 -20.54 5.55 1.61
C ASP A 74 -20.23 5.32 0.12
N LYS A 75 -20.14 6.39 -0.68
CA LYS A 75 -19.88 6.26 -2.12
C LYS A 75 -18.47 5.74 -2.42
N VAL A 76 -17.46 6.13 -1.65
CA VAL A 76 -16.08 5.61 -1.82
C VAL A 76 -16.00 4.13 -1.44
N ASN A 77 -16.64 3.73 -0.36
CA ASN A 77 -16.68 2.31 0.03
C ASN A 77 -17.49 1.47 -0.99
N ALA A 78 -18.52 2.04 -1.60
CA ALA A 78 -19.29 1.40 -2.67
C ALA A 78 -18.51 1.21 -3.99
N LEU A 79 -17.32 1.82 -4.16
CA LEU A 79 -16.46 1.55 -5.32
C LEU A 79 -15.92 0.11 -5.34
N GLY A 80 -15.94 -0.56 -4.19
CA GLY A 80 -15.50 -1.93 -4.00
C GLY A 80 -13.98 -2.11 -3.93
N ILE A 81 -13.18 -1.03 -3.86
CA ILE A 81 -11.71 -1.08 -3.87
C ILE A 81 -11.17 -1.91 -2.70
N GLY A 82 -11.65 -1.65 -1.48
CA GLY A 82 -11.35 -2.42 -0.29
C GLY A 82 -9.92 -2.22 0.25
N ALA A 83 -9.61 -3.01 1.29
CA ALA A 83 -8.31 -3.00 1.93
C ALA A 83 -7.21 -3.41 0.94
N GLN A 84 -6.11 -2.65 0.91
CA GLN A 84 -4.98 -2.84 -0.01
C GLN A 84 -5.36 -2.87 -1.50
N GLY A 85 -6.58 -2.46 -1.89
CA GLY A 85 -7.06 -2.52 -3.28
C GLY A 85 -7.41 -3.92 -3.79
N LEU A 86 -7.61 -4.89 -2.90
CA LEU A 86 -7.86 -6.30 -3.26
C LEU A 86 -9.35 -6.63 -3.49
N GLY A 87 -10.21 -5.63 -3.40
CA GLY A 87 -11.65 -5.81 -3.32
C GLY A 87 -12.13 -5.93 -1.87
N GLY A 88 -13.20 -5.23 -1.51
CA GLY A 88 -13.76 -5.31 -0.17
C GLY A 88 -14.81 -4.25 0.14
N LEU A 89 -15.32 -4.30 1.37
CA LEU A 89 -16.31 -3.34 1.89
C LEU A 89 -15.71 -2.01 2.32
N THR A 90 -14.44 -2.00 2.71
CA THR A 90 -13.83 -0.87 3.41
C THR A 90 -12.57 -0.42 2.70
N THR A 91 -12.69 0.67 1.96
CA THR A 91 -11.58 1.43 1.37
C THR A 91 -11.18 2.58 2.30
N VAL A 92 -12.16 3.20 2.96
CA VAL A 92 -11.96 4.32 3.90
C VAL A 92 -12.63 4.03 5.24
N LEU A 93 -11.96 4.43 6.32
CA LEU A 93 -12.47 4.37 7.69
C LEU A 93 -13.24 5.64 8.07
N ASP A 94 -12.87 6.78 7.48
CA ASP A 94 -13.52 8.07 7.69
C ASP A 94 -13.20 8.99 6.49
N VAL A 95 -14.03 10.02 6.31
CA VAL A 95 -13.77 11.14 5.41
C VAL A 95 -13.89 12.42 6.22
N LYS A 96 -12.85 13.26 6.20
CA LYS A 96 -12.80 14.54 6.89
C LYS A 96 -12.93 15.66 5.86
N VAL A 97 -13.81 16.62 6.12
CA VAL A 97 -14.04 17.77 5.24
C VAL A 97 -13.90 19.03 6.07
N LEU A 98 -13.05 19.95 5.62
CA LEU A 98 -13.01 21.34 6.07
C LEU A 98 -13.20 22.26 4.88
N ASP A 99 -14.01 23.30 5.04
CA ASP A 99 -14.28 24.28 3.99
C ASP A 99 -13.89 25.71 4.42
N TYR A 100 -13.77 26.59 3.43
CA TYR A 100 -13.42 27.99 3.62
C TYR A 100 -13.99 28.85 2.48
N PRO A 101 -14.36 30.12 2.73
CA PRO A 101 -14.82 31.02 1.68
C PRO A 101 -13.82 31.12 0.51
N THR A 102 -14.32 31.25 -0.71
CA THR A 102 -13.48 31.38 -1.92
C THR A 102 -14.07 32.40 -2.89
N HIS A 103 -13.26 32.84 -3.85
CA HIS A 103 -13.71 33.74 -4.91
C HIS A 103 -14.80 33.06 -5.76
N ALA A 104 -15.87 33.78 -6.11
CA ALA A 104 -17.05 33.18 -6.76
C ALA A 104 -16.77 32.47 -8.10
N ALA A 105 -15.69 32.86 -8.79
CA ALA A 105 -15.25 32.22 -10.04
C ALA A 105 -14.35 30.99 -9.84
N SER A 106 -14.12 30.53 -8.60
CA SER A 106 -13.16 29.48 -8.30
C SER A 106 -13.74 28.46 -7.31
N LYS A 107 -13.29 27.21 -7.42
CA LYS A 107 -13.57 26.16 -6.44
C LYS A 107 -12.32 25.29 -6.25
N PRO A 108 -11.33 25.76 -5.48
CA PRO A 108 -10.18 24.96 -5.11
C PRO A 108 -10.60 23.78 -4.22
N VAL A 109 -10.03 22.61 -4.49
CA VAL A 109 -10.27 21.40 -3.69
C VAL A 109 -8.94 20.69 -3.53
N GLY A 110 -8.62 20.31 -2.30
CA GLY A 110 -7.47 19.48 -1.95
C GLY A 110 -7.95 18.13 -1.41
N LEU A 111 -7.28 17.05 -1.79
CA LEU A 111 -7.53 15.70 -1.27
C LEU A 111 -6.20 15.10 -0.83
N ILE A 112 -6.14 14.63 0.41
CA ILE A 112 -4.98 13.93 0.97
C ILE A 112 -5.45 12.61 1.57
N PRO A 113 -4.96 11.45 1.05
CA PRO A 113 -5.16 10.19 1.73
C PRO A 113 -4.20 10.07 2.93
N ASN A 114 -4.72 9.63 4.07
CA ASN A 114 -3.96 9.25 5.25
C ASN A 114 -3.99 7.72 5.38
N CYS A 115 -2.80 7.12 5.44
CA CYS A 115 -2.65 5.66 5.40
C CYS A 115 -2.92 5.00 6.76
N ALA A 116 -2.86 3.67 6.79
CA ALA A 116 -2.92 2.87 8.01
C ALA A 116 -1.89 3.28 9.09
N ALA A 117 -0.77 3.90 8.70
CA ALA A 117 0.19 4.52 9.62
C ALA A 117 -0.24 5.95 10.00
N THR A 118 -1.46 6.09 10.53
CA THR A 118 -2.00 7.35 11.05
C THR A 118 -1.29 7.73 12.35
N ARG A 119 -0.41 8.74 12.28
CA ARG A 119 0.52 9.07 13.36
C ARG A 119 0.46 10.56 13.68
N HIS A 120 -0.29 10.90 14.70
CA HIS A 120 -0.32 12.23 15.30
C HIS A 120 -0.64 12.12 16.79
N LEU A 121 -0.28 13.13 17.56
CA LEU A 121 -0.55 13.24 18.99
C LEU A 121 -1.07 14.65 19.24
N HIS A 122 -2.10 14.78 20.06
CA HIS A 122 -2.59 16.05 20.56
C HIS A 122 -2.25 16.13 22.05
N PHE A 123 -1.75 17.29 22.48
CA PHE A 123 -1.47 17.56 23.89
C PHE A 123 -1.73 19.04 24.18
N GLU A 124 -2.03 19.34 25.43
CA GLU A 124 -2.22 20.69 25.95
C GLU A 124 -1.14 20.99 26.99
N LEU A 125 -0.68 22.24 27.02
CA LEU A 125 0.23 22.73 28.06
C LEU A 125 -0.60 23.54 29.06
N ASP A 126 -0.83 22.96 30.24
CA ASP A 126 -1.62 23.55 31.32
C ASP A 126 -0.77 24.30 32.37
N GLY A 127 0.55 24.36 32.16
CA GLY A 127 1.51 24.98 33.08
C GLY A 127 2.02 24.06 34.19
N SER A 128 1.61 22.79 34.25
CA SER A 128 2.05 21.82 35.26
C SER A 128 3.43 21.20 34.99
N GLY A 129 3.94 21.29 33.76
CA GLY A 129 5.25 20.76 33.39
C GLY A 129 5.30 20.23 31.96
N ALA A 130 6.25 19.33 31.69
CA ALA A 130 6.36 18.66 30.40
C ALA A 130 5.20 17.67 30.20
N ALA A 131 4.65 17.62 28.99
CA ALA A 131 3.64 16.63 28.62
C ALA A 131 4.28 15.26 28.40
N TRP A 132 3.78 14.24 29.11
CA TRP A 132 4.20 12.85 28.98
C TRP A 132 3.01 12.00 28.55
N PRO A 133 2.75 11.85 27.24
CA PRO A 133 1.63 11.06 26.75
C PRO A 133 1.83 9.59 27.13
N GLU A 134 0.80 8.98 27.73
CA GLU A 134 0.80 7.55 28.00
C GLU A 134 0.57 6.76 26.70
N PRO A 135 1.46 5.81 26.35
CA PRO A 135 1.20 4.90 25.24
C PRO A 135 -0.09 4.10 25.47
N PRO A 136 -0.90 3.83 24.43
CA PRO A 136 -2.13 3.05 24.60
C PRO A 136 -1.82 1.63 25.09
N SER A 137 -2.75 1.04 25.86
CA SER A 137 -2.56 -0.28 26.44
C SER A 137 -2.72 -1.36 25.38
N LEU A 138 -1.77 -2.29 25.26
CA LEU A 138 -1.89 -3.43 24.34
C LEU A 138 -3.17 -4.27 24.57
N ALA A 139 -3.76 -4.20 25.77
CA ALA A 139 -5.04 -4.86 26.08
C ALA A 139 -6.26 -4.20 25.43
N ASP A 140 -6.14 -2.97 24.91
CA ASP A 140 -7.22 -2.27 24.20
C ASP A 140 -7.45 -2.86 22.80
N TRP A 141 -6.45 -3.57 22.27
CA TRP A 141 -6.58 -4.26 20.99
C TRP A 141 -7.31 -5.60 21.17
N PRO A 142 -8.18 -5.99 20.22
CA PRO A 142 -8.84 -7.28 20.28
C PRO A 142 -7.80 -8.40 20.25
N VAL A 143 -8.03 -9.44 21.05
CA VAL A 143 -7.27 -10.70 20.93
C VAL A 143 -7.68 -11.35 19.62
N ILE A 144 -6.79 -11.32 18.64
CA ILE A 144 -6.99 -11.98 17.36
C ILE A 144 -6.37 -13.37 17.45
N ASP A 145 -7.22 -14.40 17.53
CA ASP A 145 -6.77 -15.78 17.31
C ASP A 145 -6.41 -15.93 15.83
N TRP A 146 -5.13 -15.72 15.52
CA TRP A 146 -4.61 -15.90 14.17
C TRP A 146 -4.07 -17.32 14.01
N ALA A 147 -4.65 -18.03 13.05
CA ALA A 147 -4.05 -19.22 12.46
C ALA A 147 -3.85 -18.97 10.96
N PRO A 148 -2.81 -19.54 10.32
CA PRO A 148 -2.76 -19.58 8.87
C PRO A 148 -4.07 -20.17 8.36
N GLY A 149 -4.73 -19.49 7.42
CA GLY A 149 -5.92 -20.07 6.79
C GLY A 149 -5.57 -21.45 6.23
N GLU A 150 -6.47 -22.42 6.35
CA GLU A 150 -6.26 -23.80 5.84
C GLU A 150 -5.88 -23.83 4.35
N GLN A 151 -6.13 -22.73 3.61
CA GLN A 151 -5.87 -22.55 2.20
C GLN A 151 -4.51 -21.90 1.87
N SER A 152 -3.71 -21.50 2.87
CA SER A 152 -2.41 -20.87 2.63
C SER A 152 -1.40 -21.89 2.10
N ARG A 153 -0.77 -21.60 0.94
CA ARG A 153 0.26 -22.46 0.34
C ARG A 153 1.63 -22.10 0.92
N ARG A 154 2.33 -23.07 1.51
CA ARG A 154 3.75 -22.91 1.90
C ARG A 154 4.64 -23.10 0.68
N VAL A 155 5.65 -22.23 0.56
CA VAL A 155 6.52 -22.15 -0.61
C VAL A 155 7.97 -22.02 -0.17
N ASP A 156 8.81 -22.95 -0.60
CA ASP A 156 10.26 -22.89 -0.42
C ASP A 156 10.91 -22.23 -1.64
N LEU A 157 11.32 -20.96 -1.47
CA LEU A 157 11.92 -20.11 -2.49
C LEU A 157 13.23 -20.68 -3.06
N ASP A 158 13.99 -21.42 -2.27
CA ASP A 158 15.30 -21.94 -2.69
C ASP A 158 15.18 -23.14 -3.65
N SER A 159 13.98 -23.73 -3.75
CA SER A 159 13.67 -24.86 -4.62
C SER A 159 12.88 -24.49 -5.88
N LEU A 160 12.48 -23.22 -6.03
CA LEU A 160 11.60 -22.79 -7.11
C LEU A 160 12.31 -22.62 -8.45
N ASP A 161 11.52 -22.84 -9.50
CA ASP A 161 11.80 -22.38 -10.85
C ASP A 161 10.56 -21.71 -11.45
N ARG A 162 10.66 -21.33 -12.73
CA ARG A 162 9.57 -20.67 -13.45
C ARG A 162 8.35 -21.56 -13.65
N ASP A 163 8.50 -22.88 -13.69
CA ASP A 163 7.37 -23.78 -13.89
C ASP A 163 6.57 -23.98 -12.59
N ALA A 164 7.25 -23.95 -11.43
CA ALA A 164 6.64 -24.06 -10.11
C ALA A 164 5.70 -22.90 -9.73
N ILE A 165 5.79 -21.76 -10.41
CA ILE A 165 4.94 -20.57 -10.18
C ILE A 165 3.78 -20.44 -11.18
N ARG A 166 3.66 -21.36 -12.14
CA ARG A 166 2.67 -21.23 -13.23
C ARG A 166 1.21 -21.38 -12.76
N ASP A 167 0.98 -22.20 -11.74
CA ASP A 167 -0.36 -22.54 -11.26
C ASP A 167 -0.88 -21.59 -10.18
N TRP A 168 -0.05 -20.65 -9.72
CA TRP A 168 -0.40 -19.67 -8.70
C TRP A 168 -1.51 -18.75 -9.22
N LYS A 169 -2.51 -18.49 -8.37
CA LYS A 169 -3.71 -17.74 -8.79
C LYS A 169 -3.81 -16.38 -8.09
N PRO A 170 -4.28 -15.32 -8.77
CA PRO A 170 -4.49 -14.04 -8.11
C PRO A 170 -5.42 -14.17 -6.89
N GLY A 171 -5.01 -13.58 -5.77
CA GLY A 171 -5.68 -13.68 -4.47
C GLY A 171 -5.26 -14.87 -3.60
N GLU A 172 -4.45 -15.80 -4.11
CA GLU A 172 -3.88 -16.90 -3.30
C GLU A 172 -2.90 -16.34 -2.26
N THR A 173 -3.00 -16.84 -1.03
CA THR A 173 -2.07 -16.48 0.06
C THR A 173 -0.94 -17.50 0.11
N LEU A 174 0.29 -17.00 0.08
CA LEU A 174 1.51 -17.79 0.16
C LEU A 174 2.25 -17.48 1.46
N LEU A 175 2.91 -18.49 2.01
CA LEU A 175 3.87 -18.38 3.10
C LEU A 175 5.25 -18.72 2.55
N LEU A 176 6.07 -17.69 2.31
CA LEU A 176 7.38 -17.84 1.69
C LEU A 176 8.45 -18.15 2.73
N SER A 177 9.24 -19.17 2.47
CA SER A 177 10.45 -19.50 3.24
C SER A 177 11.64 -19.62 2.30
N GLY A 178 12.84 -19.29 2.76
CA GLY A 178 14.07 -19.33 1.97
C GLY A 178 14.61 -17.94 1.62
N ARG A 179 15.52 -17.87 0.63
CA ARG A 179 16.28 -16.63 0.36
C ARG A 179 15.70 -15.79 -0.77
N LEU A 180 15.53 -14.50 -0.51
CA LEU A 180 15.15 -13.49 -1.51
C LEU A 180 16.12 -12.31 -1.53
N LEU A 181 16.17 -11.61 -2.66
CA LEU A 181 16.94 -10.38 -2.80
C LEU A 181 16.04 -9.17 -2.53
N THR A 182 16.63 -8.04 -2.16
CA THR A 182 15.89 -6.79 -1.99
C THR A 182 16.37 -5.74 -2.99
N GLY A 183 15.55 -4.73 -3.20
CA GLY A 183 15.97 -3.56 -3.96
C GLY A 183 14.79 -2.67 -4.30
N ARG A 184 15.01 -1.36 -4.30
CA ARG A 184 14.00 -0.37 -4.71
C ARG A 184 14.59 0.59 -5.74
N ASP A 185 14.13 1.83 -5.76
CA ASP A 185 14.34 2.82 -6.81
C ASP A 185 15.81 2.93 -7.28
N ALA A 186 16.77 3.19 -6.37
CA ALA A 186 18.18 3.39 -6.72
C ALA A 186 18.88 2.09 -7.14
N ALA A 187 18.63 0.98 -6.42
CA ALA A 187 19.18 -0.33 -6.77
C ALA A 187 18.72 -0.79 -8.16
N HIS A 188 17.41 -0.70 -8.46
CA HIS A 188 16.87 -1.06 -9.77
C HIS A 188 17.49 -0.24 -10.89
N LYS A 189 17.64 1.08 -10.68
CA LYS A 189 18.30 1.93 -11.65
C LYS A 189 19.73 1.45 -11.94
N ARG A 190 20.49 1.14 -10.90
CA ARG A 190 21.89 0.71 -11.04
C ARG A 190 22.02 -0.67 -11.68
N ILE A 191 21.14 -1.61 -11.33
CA ILE A 191 21.07 -2.93 -11.98
C ILE A 191 20.82 -2.75 -13.47
N VAL A 192 19.78 -2.01 -13.86
CA VAL A 192 19.43 -1.80 -15.27
C VAL A 192 20.52 -1.04 -16.03
N ASP A 193 21.14 -0.03 -15.43
CA ASP A 193 22.27 0.68 -16.04
C ASP A 193 23.44 -0.27 -16.35
N CYS A 194 23.78 -1.19 -15.44
CA CYS A 194 24.81 -2.22 -15.70
C CYS A 194 24.39 -3.15 -16.84
N LEU A 195 23.15 -3.65 -16.81
CA LEU A 195 22.59 -4.54 -17.82
C LEU A 195 22.48 -3.90 -19.22
N ASP A 196 22.29 -2.59 -19.30
CA ASP A 196 22.22 -1.85 -20.57
C ASP A 196 23.61 -1.58 -21.15
N LYS A 197 24.63 -1.48 -20.30
CA LYS A 197 26.04 -1.35 -20.71
C LYS A 197 26.71 -2.69 -20.97
N GLY A 198 26.07 -3.81 -20.65
CA GLY A 198 26.68 -5.14 -20.70
C GLY A 198 27.75 -5.34 -19.62
N GLU A 199 27.70 -4.55 -18.54
CA GLU A 199 28.58 -4.71 -17.38
C GLU A 199 28.06 -5.84 -16.48
N PRO A 200 28.95 -6.67 -15.90
CA PRO A 200 28.52 -7.70 -14.95
C PRO A 200 27.93 -7.07 -13.69
N LEU A 201 26.94 -7.74 -13.10
CA LEU A 201 26.46 -7.39 -11.76
C LEU A 201 27.52 -7.72 -10.70
N PRO A 202 27.51 -7.06 -9.53
CA PRO A 202 28.44 -7.37 -8.44
C PRO A 202 28.43 -8.85 -8.06
N ASP A 203 29.59 -9.36 -7.64
CA ASP A 203 29.72 -10.76 -7.21
C ASP A 203 28.71 -11.10 -6.10
N GLY A 204 27.98 -12.20 -6.29
CA GLY A 204 26.94 -12.66 -5.38
C GLY A 204 25.55 -12.05 -5.62
N LEU A 205 25.41 -11.12 -6.58
CA LEU A 205 24.11 -10.62 -7.03
C LEU A 205 23.61 -11.42 -8.25
N ASP A 206 22.83 -12.47 -8.00
CA ASP A 206 22.21 -13.31 -9.03
C ASP A 206 20.70 -13.40 -8.82
N PHE A 207 19.94 -13.12 -9.89
CA PHE A 207 18.47 -13.14 -9.88
C PHE A 207 17.87 -14.41 -10.51
N HIS A 208 18.69 -15.33 -11.03
CA HIS A 208 18.19 -16.54 -11.68
C HIS A 208 17.34 -17.38 -10.71
N ASN A 209 16.07 -17.58 -11.04
CA ASN A 209 15.08 -18.26 -10.19
C ASN A 209 14.92 -17.63 -8.80
N ARG A 210 15.21 -16.33 -8.65
CA ARG A 210 15.03 -15.59 -7.40
C ARG A 210 13.80 -14.71 -7.41
N PHE A 211 13.45 -14.28 -6.20
CA PHE A 211 12.49 -13.22 -5.94
C PHE A 211 13.22 -11.94 -5.51
N ILE A 212 12.69 -10.79 -5.92
CA ILE A 212 13.12 -9.48 -5.44
C ILE A 212 12.01 -8.81 -4.61
N TYR A 213 12.33 -8.37 -3.40
CA TYR A 213 11.45 -7.64 -2.50
C TYR A 213 11.74 -6.14 -2.51
N TYR A 214 10.73 -5.35 -2.83
CA TYR A 214 10.81 -3.90 -2.84
C TYR A 214 10.66 -3.36 -1.42
N VAL A 215 11.80 -3.19 -0.74
CA VAL A 215 11.84 -2.78 0.66
C VAL A 215 12.99 -1.80 0.87
N GLY A 216 12.76 -0.83 1.76
CA GLY A 216 13.83 -0.06 2.38
C GLY A 216 13.83 -0.40 3.86
N PRO A 217 14.63 -1.38 4.32
CA PRO A 217 14.62 -1.79 5.71
C PRO A 217 15.11 -0.68 6.62
N VAL A 218 14.56 -0.63 7.83
CA VAL A 218 15.08 0.19 8.92
C VAL A 218 16.24 -0.54 9.61
N ASP A 219 17.19 0.22 10.15
CA ASP A 219 18.30 -0.34 10.91
C ASP A 219 17.80 -1.22 12.08
N PRO A 220 18.39 -2.40 12.29
CA PRO A 220 18.01 -3.27 13.41
C PRO A 220 18.38 -2.64 14.76
N VAL A 221 17.57 -2.93 15.78
CA VAL A 221 17.88 -2.59 17.17
C VAL A 221 18.08 -3.87 17.99
N GLY A 222 19.12 -3.90 18.82
CA GLY A 222 19.39 -5.05 19.68
C GLY A 222 19.76 -6.29 18.88
N ASP A 223 18.99 -7.36 19.03
CA ASP A 223 19.17 -8.67 18.41
C ASP A 223 18.29 -8.91 17.16
N GLU A 224 17.62 -7.87 16.66
CA GLU A 224 16.83 -7.93 15.44
C GLU A 224 17.70 -8.29 14.23
N ALA A 225 17.24 -9.22 13.38
CA ALA A 225 17.86 -9.49 12.09
C ALA A 225 17.81 -8.26 11.17
N VAL A 226 16.71 -7.52 11.23
CA VAL A 226 16.46 -6.26 10.54
C VAL A 226 15.34 -5.51 11.27
N GLY A 227 15.36 -4.18 11.24
CA GLY A 227 14.25 -3.36 11.74
C GLY A 227 12.99 -3.50 10.86
N PRO A 228 11.95 -2.66 11.07
CA PRO A 228 10.75 -2.68 10.24
C PRO A 228 11.04 -2.70 8.74
N ALA A 229 10.49 -3.68 8.03
CA ALA A 229 10.85 -4.01 6.64
C ALA A 229 9.60 -4.17 5.76
N GLY A 230 8.78 -3.11 5.72
CA GLY A 230 7.53 -3.09 4.97
C GLY A 230 7.71 -2.88 3.46
N PRO A 231 6.72 -3.31 2.64
CA PRO A 231 6.80 -3.21 1.20
C PRO A 231 6.70 -1.77 0.70
N THR A 232 7.32 -1.54 -0.45
CA THR A 232 7.30 -0.29 -1.19
C THR A 232 6.36 -0.37 -2.40
N THR A 233 5.77 0.77 -2.80
CA THR A 233 4.84 0.86 -3.93
C THR A 233 5.47 0.36 -5.22
N ALA A 234 4.92 -0.71 -5.78
CA ALA A 234 5.53 -1.44 -6.88
C ALA A 234 5.48 -0.71 -8.23
N THR A 235 4.48 0.15 -8.47
CA THR A 235 4.38 0.92 -9.72
C THR A 235 5.61 1.79 -10.02
N ARG A 236 6.38 2.18 -9.00
CA ARG A 236 7.64 2.93 -9.20
C ARG A 236 8.74 2.11 -9.89
N MET A 237 8.64 0.78 -9.82
CA MET A 237 9.57 -0.18 -10.43
C MET A 237 9.08 -0.67 -11.80
N ASP A 238 7.90 -0.24 -12.28
CA ASP A 238 7.33 -0.71 -13.55
C ASP A 238 8.27 -0.47 -14.74
N LYS A 239 8.90 0.71 -14.79
CA LYS A 239 9.85 1.07 -15.86
C LYS A 239 11.09 0.16 -15.93
N PHE A 240 11.41 -0.56 -14.85
CA PHE A 240 12.54 -1.49 -14.78
C PHE A 240 12.12 -2.95 -14.97
N THR A 241 10.82 -3.25 -15.03
CA THR A 241 10.33 -4.63 -14.97
C THR A 241 10.71 -5.43 -16.20
N GLU A 242 10.50 -4.88 -17.40
CA GLU A 242 10.90 -5.52 -18.66
C GLU A 242 12.40 -5.87 -18.70
N PRO A 243 13.35 -4.93 -18.51
CA PRO A 243 14.77 -5.26 -18.56
C PRO A 243 15.20 -6.24 -17.46
N MET A 244 14.64 -6.14 -16.25
CA MET A 244 14.92 -7.08 -15.17
C MET A 244 14.50 -8.51 -15.55
N LEU A 245 13.26 -8.70 -15.98
CA LEU A 245 12.75 -10.03 -16.35
C LEU A 245 13.46 -10.61 -17.57
N ALA A 246 13.74 -9.78 -18.58
CA ALA A 246 14.36 -10.22 -19.83
C ALA A 246 15.82 -10.65 -19.67
N LYS A 247 16.57 -10.02 -18.75
CA LYS A 247 18.04 -10.13 -18.72
C LYS A 247 18.61 -10.87 -17.51
N THR A 248 17.81 -11.14 -16.47
CA THR A 248 18.36 -11.59 -15.17
C THR A 248 17.88 -12.97 -14.71
N GLY A 249 16.86 -13.55 -15.36
CA GLY A 249 16.28 -14.83 -14.93
C GLY A 249 15.37 -14.72 -13.70
N LEU A 250 15.08 -13.51 -13.22
CA LEU A 250 14.10 -13.24 -12.15
C LEU A 250 12.76 -13.91 -12.45
N ILE A 251 12.18 -14.57 -11.45
CA ILE A 251 10.88 -15.27 -11.58
C ILE A 251 9.77 -14.60 -10.79
N GLY A 252 10.09 -13.77 -9.80
CA GLY A 252 9.06 -13.08 -9.02
C GLY A 252 9.49 -11.79 -8.37
N MET A 253 8.51 -10.96 -8.06
CA MET A 253 8.68 -9.67 -7.41
C MET A 253 7.70 -9.54 -6.24
N ILE A 254 8.10 -8.87 -5.18
CA ILE A 254 7.28 -8.64 -3.99
C ILE A 254 7.25 -7.13 -3.70
N GLY A 255 6.07 -6.56 -3.52
CA GLY A 255 5.92 -5.13 -3.21
C GLY A 255 4.59 -4.84 -2.51
N LYS A 256 4.04 -3.66 -2.75
CA LYS A 256 2.65 -3.33 -2.43
C LYS A 256 1.99 -2.56 -3.57
N ALA A 257 0.66 -2.54 -3.54
CA ALA A 257 -0.20 -1.94 -4.55
C ALA A 257 -0.16 -2.65 -5.91
N GLU A 258 -0.97 -2.16 -6.83
CA GLU A 258 -1.10 -2.67 -8.20
C GLU A 258 0.19 -2.48 -9.03
N ARG A 259 0.22 -3.12 -10.21
CA ARG A 259 1.21 -2.89 -11.26
C ARG A 259 0.53 -2.20 -12.43
N GLY A 260 1.26 -1.36 -13.15
CA GLY A 260 0.76 -0.74 -14.38
C GLY A 260 0.69 -1.74 -15.55
N PRO A 261 -0.05 -1.40 -16.63
CA PRO A 261 -0.30 -2.32 -17.75
C PRO A 261 0.98 -2.85 -18.41
N ALA A 262 2.00 -1.99 -18.56
CA ALA A 262 3.28 -2.40 -19.16
C ALA A 262 4.03 -3.44 -18.31
N ALA A 263 3.98 -3.31 -16.99
CA ALA A 263 4.59 -4.28 -16.09
C ALA A 263 3.81 -5.61 -16.06
N ILE A 264 2.47 -5.55 -16.11
CA ILE A 264 1.63 -6.76 -16.21
C ILE A 264 1.93 -7.53 -17.51
N GLU A 265 2.06 -6.82 -18.63
CA GLU A 265 2.42 -7.45 -19.91
C GLU A 265 3.82 -8.06 -19.87
N ALA A 266 4.80 -7.40 -19.24
CA ALA A 266 6.12 -7.98 -19.03
C ALA A 266 6.06 -9.25 -18.16
N ILE A 267 5.33 -9.22 -17.04
CA ILE A 267 5.10 -10.37 -16.16
C ILE A 267 4.56 -11.56 -16.96
N ARG A 268 3.51 -11.32 -17.77
CA ARG A 268 2.90 -12.32 -18.66
C ARG A 268 3.90 -12.85 -19.70
N ARG A 269 4.63 -11.97 -20.38
CA ARG A 269 5.57 -12.33 -21.45
C ARG A 269 6.67 -13.26 -20.96
N TYR A 270 7.22 -12.98 -19.79
CA TYR A 270 8.30 -13.78 -19.22
C TYR A 270 7.78 -14.88 -18.29
N GLY A 271 6.47 -14.98 -18.03
CA GLY A 271 5.90 -15.96 -17.11
C GLY A 271 6.42 -15.80 -15.67
N ALA A 272 6.59 -14.57 -15.21
CA ALA A 272 6.95 -14.25 -13.83
C ALA A 272 5.70 -14.05 -12.97
N VAL A 273 5.84 -13.76 -11.67
CA VAL A 273 4.72 -13.38 -10.80
C VAL A 273 5.00 -12.09 -10.05
N TYR A 274 3.94 -11.39 -9.65
CA TYR A 274 4.04 -10.30 -8.69
C TYR A 274 3.18 -10.59 -7.46
N LEU A 275 3.81 -10.49 -6.30
CA LEU A 275 3.22 -10.71 -5.00
C LEU A 275 3.17 -9.39 -4.22
N ILE A 276 2.22 -9.31 -3.30
CA ILE A 276 2.15 -8.20 -2.34
C ILE A 276 2.37 -8.69 -0.92
N ALA A 277 3.18 -7.97 -0.16
CA ALA A 277 3.14 -8.03 1.29
C ALA A 277 2.16 -6.97 1.82
N THR A 278 1.65 -7.14 3.04
CA THR A 278 0.68 -6.21 3.62
C THR A 278 1.31 -4.84 3.89
N GLY A 279 0.86 -3.82 3.16
CA GLY A 279 1.32 -2.44 3.34
C GLY A 279 0.83 -1.86 4.68
N GLY A 280 1.76 -1.28 5.45
CA GLY A 280 1.49 -0.71 6.77
C GLY A 280 1.88 -1.61 7.94
N ALA A 281 2.08 -2.92 7.72
CA ALA A 281 2.44 -3.90 8.73
C ALA A 281 3.95 -4.18 8.80
N ALA A 282 4.79 -3.15 8.62
CA ALA A 282 6.23 -3.30 8.42
C ALA A 282 6.97 -4.09 9.52
N TYR A 283 6.58 -3.88 10.78
CA TYR A 283 7.15 -4.59 11.92
C TYR A 283 6.75 -6.08 11.93
N LEU A 284 5.48 -6.38 11.64
CA LEU A 284 5.01 -7.78 11.56
C LEU A 284 5.71 -8.53 10.42
N VAL A 285 5.88 -7.88 9.27
CA VAL A 285 6.61 -8.47 8.13
C VAL A 285 8.08 -8.72 8.48
N SER A 286 8.74 -7.81 9.22
CA SER A 286 10.14 -8.04 9.62
C SER A 286 10.31 -9.21 10.59
N ARG A 287 9.27 -9.61 11.33
CA ARG A 287 9.31 -10.83 12.16
C ARG A 287 9.44 -12.12 11.36
N ALA A 288 9.15 -12.11 10.05
CA ALA A 288 9.41 -13.25 9.16
C ALA A 288 10.86 -13.30 8.67
N ILE A 289 11.66 -12.23 8.85
CA ILE A 289 13.04 -12.16 8.37
C ILE A 289 13.97 -12.71 9.46
N ARG A 290 14.76 -13.72 9.11
CA ARG A 290 15.69 -14.44 10.00
C ARG A 290 17.11 -13.96 9.88
N SER A 291 17.53 -13.53 8.69
CA SER A 291 18.84 -12.93 8.47
C SER A 291 18.77 -11.89 7.36
N ALA A 292 19.65 -10.89 7.43
CA ALA A 292 19.79 -9.83 6.43
C ALA A 292 21.26 -9.54 6.17
N ARG A 293 21.70 -9.65 4.92
CA ARG A 293 23.10 -9.41 4.51
C ARG A 293 23.13 -8.47 3.33
N VAL A 294 23.93 -7.41 3.39
CA VAL A 294 24.18 -6.54 2.22
C VAL A 294 24.96 -7.33 1.18
N VAL A 295 24.47 -7.33 -0.06
CA VAL A 295 25.07 -8.00 -1.22
C VAL A 295 25.68 -6.99 -2.18
N ALA A 296 25.01 -5.86 -2.43
CA ALA A 296 25.50 -4.86 -3.36
C ALA A 296 25.18 -3.44 -2.92
N TRP A 297 26.14 -2.55 -3.20
CA TRP A 297 26.05 -1.09 -3.05
C TRP A 297 25.66 -0.62 -1.63
N PRO A 298 26.45 -0.96 -0.59
CA PRO A 298 26.21 -0.51 0.78
C PRO A 298 26.10 1.02 0.93
N GLU A 299 26.73 1.77 0.03
CA GLU A 299 26.66 3.24 -0.01
C GLU A 299 25.25 3.77 -0.29
N LEU A 300 24.32 2.94 -0.76
CA LEU A 300 22.92 3.29 -0.98
C LEU A 300 22.07 3.24 0.31
N GLY A 301 22.65 2.87 1.46
CA GLY A 301 21.96 2.79 2.74
C GLY A 301 20.75 1.86 2.68
N MET A 302 19.57 2.34 3.08
CA MET A 302 18.31 1.57 3.00
C MET A 302 17.92 1.16 1.56
N GLU A 303 18.58 1.68 0.51
CA GLU A 303 18.36 1.26 -0.88
C GLU A 303 19.39 0.26 -1.40
N ALA A 304 20.34 -0.16 -0.56
CA ALA A 304 21.28 -1.23 -0.91
C ALA A 304 20.53 -2.53 -1.24
N VAL A 305 21.17 -3.42 -1.99
CA VAL A 305 20.64 -4.77 -2.22
C VAL A 305 21.03 -5.64 -1.05
N TYR A 306 20.04 -6.19 -0.37
CA TYR A 306 20.21 -7.18 0.68
C TYR A 306 19.78 -8.55 0.16
N GLU A 307 20.35 -9.60 0.73
CA GLU A 307 19.76 -10.92 0.73
C GLU A 307 19.10 -11.14 2.08
N PHE A 308 17.81 -11.43 2.07
CA PHE A 308 17.06 -11.83 3.24
C PHE A 308 16.81 -13.33 3.20
N GLU A 309 16.91 -13.96 4.37
CA GLU A 309 16.34 -15.28 4.61
C GLU A 309 15.03 -15.08 5.36
N VAL A 310 13.94 -15.60 4.80
CA VAL A 310 12.60 -15.46 5.38
C VAL A 310 12.02 -16.81 5.79
N GLU A 311 11.13 -16.80 6.77
CA GLU A 311 10.38 -17.96 7.23
C GLU A 311 8.90 -17.59 7.38
N ASP A 312 8.04 -18.34 6.68
CA ASP A 312 6.59 -18.17 6.67
C ASP A 312 6.15 -16.71 6.40
N MET A 313 6.88 -15.98 5.53
CA MET A 313 6.55 -14.60 5.18
C MET A 313 5.22 -14.55 4.41
N PRO A 314 4.16 -13.89 4.93
CA PRO A 314 2.86 -13.89 4.29
C PRO A 314 2.82 -12.90 3.13
N VAL A 315 2.42 -13.40 1.97
CA VAL A 315 2.22 -12.60 0.76
C VAL A 315 0.98 -13.06 0.01
N THR A 316 0.44 -12.21 -0.86
CA THR A 316 -0.68 -12.54 -1.73
C THR A 316 -0.25 -12.44 -3.19
N VAL A 317 -0.66 -13.39 -4.02
CA VAL A 317 -0.45 -13.33 -5.48
C VAL A 317 -1.29 -12.17 -6.04
N ALA A 318 -0.63 -11.12 -6.50
CA ALA A 318 -1.29 -9.93 -7.03
C ALA A 318 -1.41 -9.94 -8.54
N VAL A 319 -0.39 -10.44 -9.25
CA VAL A 319 -0.43 -10.71 -10.70
C VAL A 319 0.15 -12.09 -10.94
N ASP A 320 -0.61 -12.96 -11.61
CA ASP A 320 -0.14 -14.29 -11.98
C ASP A 320 0.74 -14.30 -13.24
N SER A 321 1.28 -15.46 -13.57
CA SER A 321 2.15 -15.67 -14.75
C SER A 321 1.46 -15.49 -16.10
N ARG A 322 0.13 -15.34 -16.12
CA ARG A 322 -0.68 -15.10 -17.32
C ARG A 322 -1.08 -13.64 -17.47
N GLY A 323 -0.77 -12.81 -16.47
CA GLY A 323 -1.09 -11.39 -16.43
C GLY A 323 -2.44 -11.07 -15.79
N GLU A 324 -3.09 -12.01 -15.10
CA GLU A 324 -4.32 -11.72 -14.38
C GLU A 324 -4.02 -10.97 -13.08
N SER A 325 -4.68 -9.84 -12.85
CA SER A 325 -4.45 -8.96 -11.68
C SER A 325 -5.60 -9.00 -10.67
N VAL A 326 -5.27 -9.23 -9.39
CA VAL A 326 -6.25 -9.14 -8.29
C VAL A 326 -6.76 -7.71 -8.10
N HIS A 327 -5.94 -6.70 -8.39
CA HIS A 327 -6.31 -5.28 -8.23
C HIS A 327 -7.29 -4.81 -9.32
N GLU A 328 -7.39 -5.54 -10.44
CA GLU A 328 -8.44 -5.30 -11.44
C GLU A 328 -9.70 -6.13 -11.15
N ARG A 329 -9.50 -7.42 -10.84
CA ARG A 329 -10.59 -8.37 -10.64
C ARG A 329 -11.35 -8.14 -9.33
N GLY A 330 -10.62 -7.94 -8.23
CA GLY A 330 -11.15 -7.80 -6.88
C GLY A 330 -12.16 -6.66 -6.76
N PRO A 331 -11.77 -5.40 -7.06
CA PRO A 331 -12.69 -4.27 -7.01
C PRO A 331 -13.92 -4.43 -7.92
N ARG A 332 -13.75 -5.01 -9.11
CA ARG A 332 -14.86 -5.28 -10.04
C ARG A 332 -15.87 -6.27 -9.47
N GLU A 333 -15.39 -7.38 -8.91
CA GLU A 333 -16.25 -8.39 -8.27
C GLU A 333 -16.97 -7.82 -7.06
N TRP A 334 -16.25 -7.08 -6.20
CA TRP A 334 -16.83 -6.52 -5.00
C TRP A 334 -17.86 -5.45 -5.29
N ARG A 335 -17.62 -4.58 -6.27
CA ARG A 335 -18.62 -3.60 -6.73
C ARG A 335 -19.93 -4.27 -7.13
N GLN A 336 -19.88 -5.42 -7.81
CA GLN A 336 -21.08 -6.18 -8.16
C GLN A 336 -21.74 -6.81 -6.92
N ARG A 337 -20.96 -7.40 -6.02
CA ARG A 337 -21.46 -8.03 -4.78
C ARG A 337 -22.19 -7.04 -3.88
N ILE A 338 -21.71 -5.81 -3.81
CA ILE A 338 -22.26 -4.78 -2.91
C ILE A 338 -23.27 -3.85 -3.58
N ALA A 339 -23.46 -3.91 -4.91
CA ALA A 339 -24.40 -3.07 -5.63
C ALA A 339 -25.86 -3.21 -5.14
N GLY A 340 -26.21 -4.34 -4.50
CA GLY A 340 -27.52 -4.59 -3.91
C GLY A 340 -27.64 -4.23 -2.43
N ILE A 341 -26.57 -3.79 -1.77
CA ILE A 341 -26.60 -3.32 -0.38
C ILE A 341 -27.03 -1.85 -0.43
N PRO A 342 -28.20 -1.47 0.13
CA PRO A 342 -28.64 -0.09 0.09
C PRO A 342 -27.60 0.80 0.75
N VAL A 343 -27.02 1.72 -0.03
CA VAL A 343 -26.35 2.88 0.54
C VAL A 343 -27.46 3.72 1.14
N VAL A 344 -27.52 3.79 2.47
CA VAL A 344 -28.54 4.59 3.16
C VAL A 344 -28.30 6.04 2.78
N SER A 345 -29.07 6.55 1.81
CA SER A 345 -29.09 7.98 1.55
C SER A 345 -29.77 8.64 2.75
N ALA A 346 -29.02 9.45 3.48
CA ALA A 346 -29.58 10.35 4.48
C ALA A 346 -30.52 11.36 3.83
#